data_AF-A0A1U7GDQ5-F1
#
_entry.id   AF-A0A1U7GDQ5-F1
#
_cell.length_a   1.000
_cell.length_b   1.000
_cell.length_c   1.000
_cell.angle_alpha   90.00
_cell.angle_beta   90.00
_cell.angle_gamma   90.00
#
_symmetry.space_group_name_H-M   'P 1'
#
loop_
_entity.id
_entity.type
_entity.pdbx_description
1 polymer ?
#
loop_
_entity_poly.entity_id
_entity_poly.type
_entity_poly.pdbx_seq_one_letter_code
_entity_poly.pdbx_strand_id
1 'polypeptide(L)'
;MSNAPLTFDRLWTALAESGRRPPDDLAAAIRALPDEGSLPPPWATWALVGLARHLRRQFWVAEVVRSRLGGDLESLAYRGAFGHPEHVPQRGLVPGLTDWEYFFHGCGCMLSSRITGEQIDVDFYGETAEGFDIYFYLRRLDSLKEPEPPEARLLALHPTGDVIRLAVDDLRDAGLLVPYSPERHALKLTAAVLDHLDDVDAFCERWGRALGLERAWLGASIGDWPAALAALPGSADEGLRARVAAQASACLERRRRALTSRLDREPRDRATFLALADLDPGDADGRLARALQGPLDGLTVAALERIPERGGPSWLPAIRGVLGRLPADASPPFSAIRQNALRLLIRHGAPAREIRRELAKADGLALDEAALLALEHAPDLSLPLIRRALRSPIPYVRMTIAATMALIDRPWSRNELVAVLRESDDHTAAAECRVALREGTDPEGRRAADAWDEAHPREPEAGPFISMTEMMLRNCESSVRHLMETLHDRVLPLRGHVPESPAGWWTKAMAEIRRRLPRRP
;
A
#
# COMPACT_ATOMS: atom_id res chain seq x y z
N MET A 1 -15.46 9.96 -30.95
CA MET A 1 -16.22 10.50 -29.79
C MET A 1 -16.43 9.36 -28.82
N SER A 2 -16.10 9.55 -27.54
CA SER A 2 -16.18 8.48 -26.54
C SER A 2 -17.63 8.10 -26.26
N ASN A 3 -17.99 6.82 -26.39
CA ASN A 3 -19.31 6.30 -25.98
C ASN A 3 -19.44 6.15 -24.46
N ALA A 4 -18.43 6.58 -23.67
CA ALA A 4 -18.41 6.40 -22.23
C ALA A 4 -19.69 6.91 -21.52
N PRO A 5 -20.22 8.11 -21.79
CA PRO A 5 -21.43 8.60 -21.10
C PRO A 5 -22.62 7.65 -21.26
N LEU A 6 -22.87 7.18 -22.49
CA LEU A 6 -23.98 6.28 -22.81
C LEU A 6 -23.84 4.91 -22.15
N THR A 7 -22.61 4.43 -21.94
CA THR A 7 -22.42 3.14 -21.25
C THR A 7 -22.72 3.23 -19.75
N PHE A 8 -22.43 4.36 -19.10
CA PHE A 8 -22.70 4.53 -17.67
C PHE A 8 -24.17 4.77 -17.35
N ASP A 9 -24.93 5.46 -18.21
CA ASP A 9 -26.39 5.57 -18.06
C ASP A 9 -27.07 4.19 -18.03
N ARG A 10 -26.59 3.27 -18.87
CA ARG A 10 -27.06 1.87 -18.88
C ARG A 10 -26.63 1.10 -17.64
N LEU A 11 -25.44 1.39 -17.10
CA LEU A 11 -24.97 0.78 -15.86
C LEU A 11 -25.90 1.13 -14.69
N TRP A 12 -26.37 2.38 -14.58
CA TRP A 12 -27.29 2.77 -13.50
C TRP A 12 -28.60 2.01 -13.56
N THR A 13 -29.17 1.88 -14.75
CA THR A 13 -30.37 1.04 -14.96
C THR A 13 -30.10 -0.41 -14.55
N ALA A 14 -28.95 -0.97 -14.95
CA ALA A 14 -28.58 -2.33 -14.60
C ALA A 14 -28.38 -2.53 -13.09
N LEU A 15 -27.75 -1.58 -12.39
CA LEU A 15 -27.57 -1.62 -10.93
C LEU A 15 -28.94 -1.57 -10.21
N ALA A 16 -29.82 -0.65 -10.62
CA ALA A 16 -31.15 -0.53 -10.05
C ALA A 16 -32.02 -1.79 -10.28
N GLU A 17 -31.95 -2.40 -11.46
CA GLU A 17 -32.68 -3.65 -11.75
C GLU A 17 -32.08 -4.85 -11.02
N SER A 18 -30.75 -4.95 -10.97
CA SER A 18 -30.04 -6.05 -10.31
C SER A 18 -30.12 -5.98 -8.78
N GLY A 19 -30.31 -4.81 -8.20
CA GLY A 19 -30.60 -4.62 -6.77
C GLY A 19 -31.99 -5.11 -6.34
N ARG A 20 -32.92 -5.35 -7.28
CA ARG A 20 -34.29 -5.82 -6.99
C ARG A 20 -34.36 -7.36 -6.87
N ARG A 21 -35.52 -7.96 -7.19
CA ARG A 21 -35.75 -9.42 -7.15
C ARG A 21 -35.09 -10.11 -8.36
N PRO A 22 -34.50 -11.32 -8.20
CA PRO A 22 -34.03 -12.12 -9.35
C PRO A 22 -35.15 -12.44 -10.35
N PRO A 23 -34.85 -12.52 -11.65
CA PRO A 23 -35.69 -13.18 -12.63
C PRO A 23 -35.96 -14.64 -12.22
N ASP A 24 -37.16 -15.14 -12.50
CA ASP A 24 -37.53 -16.53 -12.17
C ASP A 24 -36.71 -17.56 -13.00
N ASP A 25 -36.32 -17.20 -14.23
CA ASP A 25 -35.39 -17.97 -15.07
C ASP A 25 -34.07 -17.19 -15.28
N LEU A 26 -33.11 -17.42 -14.38
CA LEU A 26 -31.80 -16.80 -14.43
C LEU A 26 -31.00 -17.18 -15.68
N ALA A 27 -31.16 -18.41 -16.19
CA ALA A 27 -30.42 -18.86 -17.36
C ALA A 27 -30.92 -18.14 -18.62
N ALA A 28 -32.23 -18.03 -18.81
CA ALA A 28 -32.81 -17.22 -19.88
C ALA A 28 -32.45 -15.74 -19.73
N ALA A 29 -32.48 -15.20 -18.51
CA ALA A 29 -32.08 -13.82 -18.25
C ALA A 29 -30.63 -13.55 -18.67
N ILE A 30 -29.67 -14.42 -18.29
CA ILE A 30 -28.26 -14.28 -18.71
C ILE A 30 -28.11 -14.35 -20.24
N ARG A 31 -28.89 -15.20 -20.92
CA ARG A 31 -28.87 -15.28 -22.40
C ARG A 31 -29.41 -14.02 -23.06
N ALA A 32 -30.36 -13.33 -22.43
CA ALA A 32 -30.97 -12.11 -22.93
C ALA A 32 -30.14 -10.84 -22.65
N LEU A 33 -29.16 -10.90 -21.75
CA LEU A 33 -28.28 -9.77 -21.45
C LEU A 33 -27.50 -9.32 -22.69
N PRO A 34 -27.27 -8.00 -22.82
CA PRO A 34 -26.58 -7.43 -23.98
C PRO A 34 -25.13 -7.91 -24.05
N ASP A 35 -24.60 -7.99 -25.26
CA ASP A 35 -23.22 -8.43 -25.46
C ASP A 35 -22.21 -7.46 -24.82
N GLU A 36 -21.01 -7.99 -24.58
CA GLU A 36 -19.81 -7.25 -24.20
C GLU A 36 -19.63 -6.01 -25.08
N GLY A 37 -19.28 -4.89 -24.44
CA GLY A 37 -19.24 -3.58 -25.12
C GLY A 37 -20.43 -2.67 -24.80
N SER A 38 -21.57 -3.23 -24.39
CA SER A 38 -22.80 -2.47 -24.14
C SER A 38 -22.82 -1.72 -22.79
N LEU A 39 -21.95 -2.13 -21.87
CA LEU A 39 -21.73 -1.58 -20.53
C LEU A 39 -20.25 -1.22 -20.33
N PRO A 40 -19.93 -0.42 -19.29
CA PRO A 40 -18.55 -0.07 -18.96
C PRO A 40 -17.73 -1.33 -18.65
N PRO A 41 -16.40 -1.29 -18.83
CA PRO A 41 -15.55 -2.42 -18.51
C PRO A 41 -15.57 -2.72 -17.00
N PRO A 42 -15.49 -3.99 -16.57
CA PRO A 42 -15.60 -4.37 -15.16
C PRO A 42 -14.63 -3.64 -14.23
N TRP A 43 -13.42 -3.36 -14.70
CA TRP A 43 -12.41 -2.59 -13.97
C TRP A 43 -12.90 -1.20 -13.55
N ALA A 44 -13.60 -0.49 -14.44
CA ALA A 44 -14.17 0.84 -14.15
C ALA A 44 -15.43 0.70 -13.29
N THR A 45 -16.32 -0.24 -13.62
CA THR A 45 -17.55 -0.51 -12.87
C THR A 45 -17.26 -0.79 -11.38
N TRP A 46 -16.35 -1.72 -11.08
CA TRP A 46 -16.02 -2.05 -9.69
C TRP A 46 -15.25 -0.94 -8.97
N ALA A 47 -14.41 -0.17 -9.67
CA ALA A 47 -13.77 1.00 -9.08
C ALA A 47 -14.79 2.05 -8.66
N LEU A 48 -15.82 2.29 -9.48
CA LEU A 48 -16.92 3.20 -9.18
C LEU A 48 -17.73 2.73 -7.98
N VAL A 49 -18.10 1.44 -7.96
CA VAL A 49 -18.78 0.80 -6.82
C VAL A 49 -17.95 0.94 -5.54
N GLY A 50 -16.64 0.69 -5.61
CA GLY A 50 -15.73 0.82 -4.48
C GLY A 50 -15.64 2.25 -3.93
N LEU A 51 -15.55 3.26 -4.82
CA LEU A 51 -15.53 4.67 -4.45
C LEU A 51 -16.87 5.13 -3.86
N ALA A 52 -18.00 4.73 -4.44
CA ALA A 52 -19.35 5.02 -3.92
C ALA A 52 -19.51 4.48 -2.48
N ARG A 53 -19.09 3.24 -2.24
CA ARG A 53 -19.08 2.64 -0.91
C ARG A 53 -18.08 3.29 0.05
N HIS A 54 -16.96 3.79 -0.47
CA HIS A 54 -16.00 4.52 0.36
C HIS A 54 -16.55 5.87 0.79
N LEU A 55 -17.27 6.59 -0.08
CA LEU A 55 -17.91 7.86 0.25
C LEU A 55 -18.90 7.71 1.43
N ARG A 56 -19.69 6.63 1.46
CA ARG A 56 -20.55 6.31 2.63
C ARG A 56 -19.75 6.18 3.92
N ARG A 57 -18.58 5.54 3.86
CA ARG A 57 -17.67 5.42 5.00
C ARG A 57 -17.08 6.77 5.41
N GLN A 58 -16.77 7.64 4.46
CA GLN A 58 -16.33 9.01 4.77
C GLN A 58 -17.42 9.82 5.49
N PHE A 59 -18.68 9.70 5.05
CA PHE A 59 -19.80 10.31 5.74
C PHE A 59 -20.01 9.76 7.14
N TRP A 60 -19.81 8.46 7.35
CA TRP A 60 -19.85 7.87 8.68
C TRP A 60 -18.73 8.42 9.58
N VAL A 61 -17.50 8.59 9.07
CA VAL A 61 -16.41 9.24 9.83
C VAL A 61 -16.79 10.68 10.22
N ALA A 62 -17.32 11.45 9.28
CA ALA A 62 -17.82 12.81 9.54
C ALA A 62 -18.91 12.84 10.62
N GLU A 63 -19.84 11.88 10.60
CA GLU A 63 -20.87 11.71 11.61
C GLU A 63 -20.27 11.38 12.98
N VAL A 64 -19.29 10.47 13.05
CA VAL A 64 -18.59 10.12 14.30
C VAL A 64 -17.89 11.35 14.88
N VAL A 65 -17.19 12.13 14.05
CA VAL A 65 -16.51 13.37 14.50
C VAL A 65 -17.52 14.35 15.11
N ARG A 66 -18.63 14.61 14.42
CA ARG A 66 -19.67 15.54 14.92
C ARG A 66 -20.39 15.02 16.18
N SER A 67 -20.87 13.79 16.13
CA SER A 67 -21.81 13.26 17.12
C SER A 67 -21.16 12.61 18.34
N ARG A 68 -19.94 12.08 18.21
CA ARG A 68 -19.24 11.36 19.29
C ARG A 68 -18.02 12.10 19.81
N LEU A 69 -17.32 12.82 18.94
CA LEU A 69 -16.11 13.56 19.30
C LEU A 69 -16.38 15.06 19.49
N GLY A 70 -17.60 15.54 19.22
CA GLY A 70 -17.96 16.96 19.36
C GLY A 70 -17.16 17.89 18.44
N GLY A 71 -16.56 17.34 17.38
CA GLY A 71 -15.73 18.08 16.44
C GLY A 71 -16.55 18.87 15.42
N ASP A 72 -16.03 20.03 15.05
CA ASP A 72 -16.54 20.82 13.93
C ASP A 72 -15.68 20.58 12.69
N LEU A 73 -16.32 20.17 11.58
CA LEU A 73 -15.59 19.81 10.36
C LEU A 73 -14.97 21.03 9.68
N GLU A 74 -15.64 22.20 9.76
CA GLU A 74 -15.09 23.43 9.17
C GLU A 74 -13.83 23.88 9.92
N SER A 75 -13.87 23.85 11.25
CA SER A 75 -12.69 24.09 12.10
C SER A 75 -11.54 23.13 11.75
N LEU A 76 -11.82 21.83 11.59
CA LEU A 76 -10.80 20.85 11.19
C LEU A 76 -10.27 21.10 9.78
N ALA A 77 -11.14 21.46 8.83
CA ALA A 77 -10.75 21.76 7.46
C ALA A 77 -9.85 23.01 7.37
N TYR A 78 -10.09 24.01 8.23
CA TYR A 78 -9.37 25.29 8.23
C TYR A 78 -8.11 25.27 9.10
N ARG A 79 -8.19 24.75 10.33
CA ARG A 79 -7.11 24.76 11.34
C ARG A 79 -6.33 23.46 11.39
N GLY A 80 -6.75 22.47 10.61
CA GLY A 80 -6.17 21.15 10.63
C GLY A 80 -6.50 20.38 11.92
N ALA A 81 -5.60 19.49 12.32
CA ALA A 81 -5.69 18.76 13.58
C ALA A 81 -5.88 19.69 14.79
N PHE A 82 -5.32 20.90 14.78
CA PHE A 82 -5.52 21.90 15.83
C PHE A 82 -6.95 22.49 15.90
N GLY A 83 -7.82 22.11 14.98
CA GLY A 83 -9.25 22.41 14.99
C GLY A 83 -10.09 21.42 15.80
N HIS A 84 -9.50 20.35 16.35
CA HIS A 84 -10.22 19.39 17.20
C HIS A 84 -10.63 20.02 18.54
N PRO A 85 -11.69 19.54 19.22
CA PRO A 85 -12.13 20.09 20.49
C PRO A 85 -11.06 19.98 21.59
N GLU A 86 -10.87 21.04 22.39
CA GLU A 86 -9.79 21.11 23.40
C GLU A 86 -9.85 20.02 24.47
N HIS A 87 -11.05 19.56 24.80
CA HIS A 87 -11.28 18.52 25.81
C HIS A 87 -11.15 17.09 25.26
N VAL A 88 -10.96 16.95 23.96
CA VAL A 88 -10.82 15.65 23.28
C VAL A 88 -9.35 15.50 22.90
N PRO A 89 -8.66 14.44 23.36
CA PRO A 89 -7.27 14.23 22.98
C PRO A 89 -7.18 14.00 21.47
N GLN A 90 -6.05 14.31 20.85
CA GLN A 90 -5.85 14.16 19.41
C GLN A 90 -6.05 12.71 18.91
N ARG A 91 -5.80 11.72 19.78
CA ARG A 91 -6.01 10.30 19.55
C ARG A 91 -6.73 9.66 20.74
N GLY A 92 -7.62 8.71 20.48
CA GLY A 92 -8.29 7.96 21.54
C GLY A 92 -9.26 6.90 21.03
N LEU A 93 -10.01 6.28 21.94
CA LEU A 93 -11.14 5.41 21.59
C LEU A 93 -12.36 6.27 21.21
N VAL A 94 -13.13 5.84 20.23
CA VAL A 94 -14.38 6.53 19.87
C VAL A 94 -15.44 6.31 20.96
N PRO A 95 -16.01 7.37 21.56
CA PRO A 95 -17.04 7.23 22.58
C PRO A 95 -18.26 6.43 22.10
N GLY A 96 -18.59 5.35 22.81
CA GLY A 96 -19.68 4.44 22.48
C GLY A 96 -19.43 3.52 21.27
N LEU A 97 -18.23 3.53 20.69
CA LEU A 97 -17.78 2.61 19.64
C LEU A 97 -16.36 2.14 19.97
N THR A 98 -16.19 1.43 21.08
CA THR A 98 -14.88 1.08 21.65
C THR A 98 -14.02 0.15 20.79
N ASP A 99 -14.61 -0.41 19.74
CA ASP A 99 -13.91 -1.18 18.71
C ASP A 99 -13.16 -0.30 17.73
N TRP A 100 -13.36 1.02 17.78
CA TRP A 100 -12.73 2.01 16.91
C TRP A 100 -11.85 2.98 17.71
N GLU A 101 -10.66 3.25 17.16
CA GLU A 101 -9.80 4.37 17.57
C GLU A 101 -9.95 5.51 16.57
N TYR A 102 -9.84 6.74 17.04
CA TYR A 102 -9.73 7.92 16.19
C TYR A 102 -8.35 8.57 16.32
N PHE A 103 -7.93 9.24 15.25
CA PHE A 103 -6.74 10.09 15.24
C PHE A 103 -7.01 11.32 14.36
N PHE A 104 -6.98 12.51 14.96
CA PHE A 104 -7.02 13.78 14.22
C PHE A 104 -5.66 14.08 13.61
N HIS A 105 -5.61 14.29 12.30
CA HIS A 105 -4.40 14.62 11.54
C HIS A 105 -4.72 15.69 10.51
N GLY A 106 -3.71 16.25 9.84
CA GLY A 106 -3.88 17.06 8.63
C GLY A 106 -5.08 18.00 8.74
N CYS A 107 -6.05 17.87 7.84
CA CYS A 107 -7.38 18.51 7.91
C CYS A 107 -8.51 17.49 8.10
N GLY A 108 -8.23 16.39 8.79
CA GLY A 108 -9.01 15.17 8.74
C GLY A 108 -9.06 14.38 10.05
N CYS A 109 -9.68 13.20 9.95
CA CYS A 109 -9.74 12.22 11.01
C CYS A 109 -9.65 10.81 10.42
N MET A 110 -8.75 10.00 10.96
CA MET A 110 -8.65 8.58 10.65
C MET A 110 -9.37 7.78 11.73
N LEU A 111 -10.24 6.86 11.33
CA LEU A 111 -10.79 5.81 12.20
C LEU A 111 -10.11 4.48 11.90
N SER A 112 -9.67 3.78 12.95
CA SER A 112 -9.03 2.46 12.87
C SER A 112 -9.80 1.44 13.69
N SER A 113 -10.24 0.36 13.06
CA SER A 113 -10.90 -0.76 13.73
C SER A 113 -9.87 -1.62 14.45
N ARG A 114 -10.04 -1.77 15.77
CA ARG A 114 -9.19 -2.61 16.63
C ARG A 114 -9.44 -4.09 16.43
N ILE A 115 -10.60 -4.44 15.87
CA ILE A 115 -11.00 -5.83 15.59
C ILE A 115 -10.51 -6.25 14.22
N THR A 116 -10.92 -5.52 13.17
CA THR A 116 -10.67 -5.91 11.78
C THR A 116 -9.36 -5.36 11.24
N GLY A 117 -8.82 -4.30 11.84
CA GLY A 117 -7.67 -3.56 11.31
C GLY A 117 -8.01 -2.59 10.19
N GLU A 118 -9.28 -2.47 9.78
CA GLU A 118 -9.71 -1.52 8.75
C GLU A 118 -9.37 -0.08 9.17
N GLN A 119 -8.81 0.68 8.23
CA GLN A 119 -8.50 2.11 8.39
C GLN A 119 -9.32 2.94 7.41
N ILE A 120 -10.04 3.93 7.91
CA ILE A 120 -10.81 4.88 7.10
C ILE A 120 -10.25 6.27 7.42
N ASP A 121 -9.44 6.78 6.50
CA ASP A 121 -8.78 8.08 6.60
C ASP A 121 -9.51 9.10 5.71
N VAL A 122 -9.87 10.24 6.29
CA VAL A 122 -10.76 11.24 5.68
C VAL A 122 -10.23 12.64 5.96
N ASP A 123 -9.91 13.37 4.90
CA ASP A 123 -9.74 14.81 4.95
C ASP A 123 -11.09 15.53 4.79
N PHE A 124 -11.28 16.60 5.56
CA PHE A 124 -12.47 17.44 5.48
C PHE A 124 -12.20 18.68 4.62
N TYR A 125 -13.23 19.10 3.90
CA TYR A 125 -13.18 20.24 3.00
C TYR A 125 -14.37 21.16 3.30
N GLY A 126 -14.16 22.15 4.16
CA GLY A 126 -15.25 22.91 4.77
C GLY A 126 -16.12 21.99 5.64
N GLU A 127 -17.43 22.03 5.45
CA GLU A 127 -18.39 21.23 6.22
C GLU A 127 -18.63 19.80 5.68
N THR A 128 -17.89 19.35 4.66
CA THR A 128 -18.14 18.07 3.98
C THR A 128 -16.95 17.12 3.99
N ALA A 129 -17.27 15.83 3.85
CA ALA A 129 -16.35 14.71 3.67
C ALA A 129 -16.46 14.08 2.27
N GLU A 130 -17.00 14.82 1.30
CA GLU A 130 -17.18 14.36 -0.09
C GLU A 130 -15.89 14.20 -0.90
N GLY A 131 -14.82 14.88 -0.48
CA GLY A 131 -13.53 14.77 -1.13
C GLY A 131 -12.82 13.49 -0.70
N PHE A 132 -12.44 12.64 -1.64
CA PHE A 132 -11.52 11.53 -1.37
C PHE A 132 -10.16 11.79 -1.99
N ASP A 133 -9.14 11.57 -1.16
CA ASP A 133 -7.78 11.35 -1.64
C ASP A 133 -7.63 9.89 -2.04
N ILE A 134 -7.21 9.64 -3.27
CA ILE A 134 -7.01 8.28 -3.79
C ILE A 134 -5.95 7.53 -2.99
N TYR A 135 -4.96 8.21 -2.43
CA TYR A 135 -3.99 7.59 -1.53
C TYR A 135 -4.69 7.00 -0.29
N PHE A 136 -5.57 7.75 0.38
CA PHE A 136 -6.31 7.24 1.55
C PHE A 136 -7.25 6.09 1.21
N TYR A 137 -7.92 6.16 0.06
CA TYR A 137 -8.75 5.05 -0.42
C TYR A 137 -7.92 3.78 -0.65
N LEU A 138 -6.75 3.89 -1.27
CA LEU A 138 -5.86 2.75 -1.48
C LEU A 138 -5.32 2.20 -0.14
N ARG A 139 -4.95 3.06 0.79
CA ARG A 139 -4.53 2.67 2.15
C ARG A 139 -5.63 1.92 2.90
N ARG A 140 -6.89 2.35 2.75
CA ARG A 140 -8.03 1.60 3.28
C ARG A 140 -8.05 0.19 2.69
N LEU A 141 -8.00 0.05 1.36
CA LEU A 141 -8.05 -1.27 0.72
C LEU A 141 -6.90 -2.18 1.20
N ASP A 142 -5.70 -1.64 1.35
CA ASP A 142 -4.53 -2.38 1.88
C ASP A 142 -4.72 -2.80 3.34
N SER A 143 -5.52 -2.07 4.13
CA SER A 143 -5.81 -2.39 5.53
C SER A 143 -6.82 -3.52 5.73
N LEU A 144 -7.56 -3.91 4.68
CA LEU A 144 -8.62 -4.92 4.78
C LEU A 144 -8.02 -6.32 4.90
N LYS A 145 -8.08 -6.92 6.09
CA LYS A 145 -7.69 -8.32 6.32
C LYS A 145 -8.67 -9.29 5.67
N GLU A 146 -9.96 -8.97 5.73
CA GLU A 146 -11.06 -9.76 5.16
C GLU A 146 -11.96 -8.82 4.34
N PRO A 147 -11.62 -8.56 3.07
CA PRO A 147 -12.41 -7.66 2.25
C PRO A 147 -13.82 -8.22 2.03
N GLU A 148 -14.83 -7.36 2.18
CA GLU A 148 -16.22 -7.71 1.82
C GLU A 148 -16.32 -8.08 0.32
N PRO A 149 -17.34 -8.84 -0.11
CA PRO A 149 -17.40 -9.35 -1.48
C PRO A 149 -17.26 -8.32 -2.62
N PRO A 150 -17.76 -7.07 -2.51
CA PRO A 150 -17.48 -6.02 -3.49
C PRO A 150 -15.99 -5.62 -3.54
N GLU A 151 -15.39 -5.34 -2.38
CA GLU A 151 -13.98 -5.00 -2.25
C GLU A 151 -13.06 -6.16 -2.69
N ALA A 152 -13.42 -7.41 -2.36
CA ALA A 152 -12.69 -8.60 -2.79
C ALA A 152 -12.72 -8.74 -4.32
N ARG A 153 -13.86 -8.43 -4.96
CA ARG A 153 -13.96 -8.44 -6.42
C ARG A 153 -13.15 -7.31 -7.07
N LEU A 154 -13.17 -6.11 -6.47
CA LEU A 154 -12.33 -5.00 -6.90
C LEU A 154 -10.85 -5.39 -6.86
N LEU A 155 -10.36 -5.93 -5.74
CA LEU A 155 -8.97 -6.35 -5.58
C LEU A 155 -8.59 -7.51 -6.52
N ALA A 156 -9.51 -8.42 -6.83
CA ALA A 156 -9.27 -9.46 -7.82
C ALA A 156 -9.10 -8.92 -9.25
N LEU A 157 -9.76 -7.81 -9.59
CA LEU A 157 -9.60 -7.13 -10.88
C LEU A 157 -8.39 -6.19 -10.92
N HIS A 158 -7.99 -5.68 -9.74
CA HIS A 158 -6.92 -4.71 -9.56
C HIS A 158 -5.97 -5.15 -8.45
N PRO A 159 -5.02 -6.05 -8.73
CA PRO A 159 -4.14 -6.62 -7.71
C PRO A 159 -3.23 -5.60 -7.01
N THR A 160 -3.09 -4.39 -7.56
CA THR A 160 -2.28 -3.31 -7.00
C THR A 160 -3.01 -1.97 -7.07
N GLY A 161 -2.68 -1.06 -6.14
CA GLY A 161 -3.23 0.28 -6.12
C GLY A 161 -2.93 1.11 -7.38
N ASP A 162 -1.82 0.82 -8.08
CA ASP A 162 -1.51 1.45 -9.36
C ASP A 162 -2.57 1.11 -10.43
N VAL A 163 -3.03 -0.14 -10.48
CA VAL A 163 -4.03 -0.57 -11.47
C VAL A 163 -5.41 0.03 -11.13
N ILE A 164 -5.71 0.23 -9.84
CA ILE A 164 -6.90 0.98 -9.41
C ILE A 164 -6.84 2.43 -9.90
N ARG A 165 -5.68 3.09 -9.83
CA ARG A 165 -5.51 4.47 -10.35
C ARG A 165 -5.85 4.59 -11.84
N LEU A 166 -5.56 3.57 -12.66
CA LEU A 166 -5.99 3.56 -14.06
C LEU A 166 -7.51 3.59 -14.19
N ALA A 167 -8.23 2.83 -13.37
CA ALA A 167 -9.69 2.85 -13.41
C ALA A 167 -10.24 4.18 -12.88
N VAL A 168 -9.58 4.81 -11.90
CA VAL A 168 -9.92 6.17 -11.46
C VAL A 168 -9.75 7.18 -12.60
N ASP A 169 -8.66 7.08 -13.38
CA ASP A 169 -8.49 7.89 -14.58
C ASP A 169 -9.60 7.62 -15.61
N ASP A 170 -9.93 6.33 -15.86
CA ASP A 170 -11.01 5.95 -16.77
C ASP A 170 -12.36 6.56 -16.33
N LEU A 171 -12.64 6.63 -15.02
CA LEU A 171 -13.84 7.25 -14.45
C LEU A 171 -13.83 8.78 -14.54
N ARG A 172 -12.66 9.42 -14.38
CA ARG A 172 -12.50 10.87 -14.59
C ARG A 172 -12.72 11.23 -16.06
N ASP A 173 -12.15 10.46 -16.98
CA ASP A 173 -12.31 10.66 -18.42
C ASP A 173 -13.78 10.43 -18.86
N ALA A 174 -14.52 9.59 -18.13
CA ALA A 174 -15.95 9.39 -18.31
C ALA A 174 -16.83 10.49 -17.66
N GLY A 175 -16.24 11.44 -16.92
CA GLY A 175 -16.98 12.53 -16.26
C GLY A 175 -17.73 12.11 -14.99
N LEU A 176 -17.37 10.98 -14.38
CA LEU A 176 -17.97 10.49 -13.13
C LEU A 176 -17.24 10.98 -11.89
N LEU A 177 -15.99 11.41 -12.08
CA LEU A 177 -15.15 12.02 -11.07
C LEU A 177 -14.76 13.42 -11.53
N VAL A 178 -14.85 14.38 -10.61
CA VAL A 178 -14.38 15.75 -10.83
C VAL A 178 -13.43 16.16 -9.71
N PRO A 179 -12.46 17.06 -9.99
CA PRO A 179 -11.67 17.67 -8.92
C PRO A 179 -12.59 18.31 -7.89
N TYR A 180 -12.31 18.08 -6.60
CA TYR A 180 -13.05 18.73 -5.53
C TYR A 180 -12.81 20.25 -5.55
N SER A 181 -11.55 20.65 -5.76
CA SER A 181 -11.13 22.05 -5.95
C SER A 181 -9.88 22.13 -6.83
N PRO A 182 -9.61 23.25 -7.54
CA PRO A 182 -8.44 23.38 -8.42
C PRO A 182 -7.08 23.22 -7.71
N GLU A 183 -7.01 23.56 -6.43
CA GLU A 183 -5.77 23.62 -5.65
C GLU A 183 -5.46 22.32 -4.91
N ARG A 184 -6.39 21.36 -4.89
CA ARG A 184 -6.28 20.13 -4.11
C ARG A 184 -6.33 18.89 -4.99
N HIS A 185 -5.61 17.86 -4.58
CA HIS A 185 -5.55 16.57 -5.29
C HIS A 185 -6.80 15.69 -5.09
N ALA A 186 -7.75 16.13 -4.27
CA ALA A 186 -8.96 15.41 -3.97
C ALA A 186 -9.94 15.37 -5.15
N LEU A 187 -10.62 14.24 -5.28
CA LEU A 187 -11.69 14.01 -6.24
C LEU A 187 -13.02 13.90 -5.51
N LYS A 188 -14.12 14.14 -6.23
CA LYS A 188 -15.48 13.84 -5.77
C LYS A 188 -16.29 13.16 -6.86
N LEU A 189 -17.26 12.36 -6.43
CA LEU A 189 -18.28 11.81 -7.32
C LEU A 189 -19.18 12.93 -7.82
N THR A 190 -19.63 12.84 -9.08
CA THR A 190 -20.60 13.80 -9.62
C THR A 190 -22.00 13.56 -9.05
N ALA A 191 -22.86 14.57 -9.12
CA ALA A 191 -24.25 14.47 -8.66
C ALA A 191 -24.99 13.27 -9.29
N ALA A 192 -24.74 13.00 -10.58
CA ALA A 192 -25.31 11.85 -11.28
C ALA A 192 -24.94 10.51 -10.63
N VAL A 193 -23.75 10.37 -10.04
CA VAL A 193 -23.38 9.17 -9.30
C VAL A 193 -24.03 9.16 -7.92
N LEU A 194 -24.11 10.33 -7.26
CA LEU A 194 -24.72 10.45 -5.93
C LEU A 194 -26.19 10.03 -5.93
N ASP A 195 -26.92 10.31 -7.01
CA ASP A 195 -28.33 9.92 -7.19
C ASP A 195 -28.53 8.38 -7.22
N HIS A 196 -27.46 7.60 -7.40
CA HIS A 196 -27.50 6.13 -7.50
C HIS A 196 -26.79 5.40 -6.34
N LEU A 197 -26.43 6.08 -5.25
CA LEU A 197 -25.74 5.42 -4.13
C LEU A 197 -26.57 4.29 -3.50
N ASP A 198 -27.88 4.48 -3.36
CA ASP A 198 -28.77 3.46 -2.79
C ASP A 198 -28.88 2.23 -3.71
N ASP A 199 -28.88 2.42 -5.04
CA ASP A 199 -28.87 1.32 -6.01
C ASP A 199 -27.56 0.51 -5.93
N VAL A 200 -26.42 1.19 -5.75
CA VAL A 200 -25.12 0.55 -5.53
C VAL A 200 -25.12 -0.26 -4.24
N ASP A 201 -25.64 0.29 -3.15
CA ASP A 201 -25.70 -0.39 -1.86
C ASP A 201 -26.59 -1.66 -1.94
N ALA A 202 -27.77 -1.55 -2.55
CA ALA A 202 -28.68 -2.67 -2.76
C ALA A 202 -28.05 -3.77 -3.64
N PHE A 203 -27.37 -3.39 -4.73
CA PHE A 203 -26.62 -4.32 -5.56
C PHE A 203 -25.51 -5.02 -4.76
N CYS A 204 -24.73 -4.29 -3.97
CA CYS A 204 -23.61 -4.84 -3.19
C CYS A 204 -24.07 -5.80 -2.09
N GLU A 205 -25.16 -5.50 -1.39
CA GLU A 205 -25.76 -6.40 -0.40
C GLU A 205 -26.17 -7.73 -1.06
N ARG A 206 -26.83 -7.65 -2.21
CA ARG A 206 -27.27 -8.82 -2.96
C ARG A 206 -26.11 -9.60 -3.54
N TRP A 207 -25.12 -8.91 -4.11
CA TRP A 207 -23.85 -9.48 -4.54
C TRP A 207 -23.24 -10.28 -3.39
N GLY A 208 -23.14 -9.72 -2.19
CA GLY A 208 -22.55 -10.40 -1.04
C GLY A 208 -23.17 -11.76 -0.72
N ARG A 209 -24.48 -11.91 -0.87
CA ARG A 209 -25.25 -13.12 -0.53
C ARG A 209 -25.40 -14.11 -1.69
N ALA A 210 -25.39 -13.64 -2.93
CA ALA A 210 -25.70 -14.46 -4.10
C ALA A 210 -24.65 -15.56 -4.34
N LEU A 211 -25.10 -16.72 -4.81
CA LEU A 211 -24.27 -17.87 -5.19
C LEU A 211 -24.77 -18.47 -6.52
N GLY A 212 -23.93 -19.27 -7.18
CA GLY A 212 -24.29 -20.01 -8.39
C GLY A 212 -24.83 -19.11 -9.52
N LEU A 213 -25.96 -19.49 -10.12
CA LEU A 213 -26.56 -18.76 -11.24
C LEU A 213 -26.97 -17.32 -10.91
N GLU A 214 -27.35 -17.03 -9.67
CA GLU A 214 -27.71 -15.67 -9.28
C GLU A 214 -26.47 -14.76 -9.29
N ARG A 215 -25.36 -15.24 -8.73
CA ARG A 215 -24.06 -14.54 -8.80
C ARG A 215 -23.61 -14.36 -10.24
N ALA A 216 -23.82 -15.37 -11.08
CA ALA A 216 -23.50 -15.30 -12.50
C ALA A 216 -24.32 -14.21 -13.23
N TRP A 217 -25.62 -14.15 -12.96
CA TRP A 217 -26.51 -13.14 -13.50
C TRP A 217 -26.15 -11.73 -13.02
N LEU A 218 -25.89 -11.53 -11.72
CA LEU A 218 -25.47 -10.24 -11.18
C LEU A 218 -24.19 -9.75 -11.87
N GLY A 219 -23.17 -10.60 -11.99
CA GLY A 219 -21.91 -10.25 -12.66
C GLY A 219 -22.14 -9.85 -14.11
N ALA A 220 -22.87 -10.67 -14.87
CA ALA A 220 -23.19 -10.39 -16.26
C ALA A 220 -24.03 -9.09 -16.43
N SER A 221 -24.94 -8.82 -15.50
CA SER A 221 -25.85 -7.66 -15.58
C SER A 221 -25.12 -6.31 -15.51
N ILE A 222 -23.97 -6.27 -14.82
CA ILE A 222 -23.11 -5.07 -14.74
C ILE A 222 -21.91 -5.13 -15.71
N GLY A 223 -21.91 -6.10 -16.64
CA GLY A 223 -20.86 -6.28 -17.65
C GLY A 223 -19.64 -7.09 -17.17
N ASP A 224 -19.63 -7.60 -15.95
CA ASP A 224 -18.58 -8.47 -15.39
C ASP A 224 -18.74 -9.93 -15.81
N TRP A 225 -18.58 -10.16 -17.12
CA TRP A 225 -18.60 -11.49 -17.72
C TRP A 225 -17.54 -12.45 -17.15
N PRO A 226 -16.30 -12.03 -16.80
CA PRO A 226 -15.36 -12.90 -16.12
C PRO A 226 -15.88 -13.41 -14.76
N ALA A 227 -16.51 -12.55 -13.94
CA ALA A 227 -17.12 -13.01 -12.70
C ALA A 227 -18.32 -13.93 -12.96
N ALA A 228 -19.11 -13.61 -14.00
CA ALA A 228 -20.24 -14.44 -14.38
C ALA A 228 -19.81 -15.87 -14.72
N LEU A 229 -18.73 -16.02 -15.52
CA LEU A 229 -18.17 -17.31 -15.87
C LEU A 229 -17.68 -18.08 -14.63
N ALA A 230 -16.97 -17.40 -13.73
CA ALA A 230 -16.45 -18.01 -12.51
C ALA A 230 -17.56 -18.50 -11.56
N ALA A 231 -18.72 -17.85 -11.58
CA ALA A 231 -19.86 -18.20 -10.74
C ALA A 231 -20.76 -19.30 -11.32
N LEU A 232 -20.63 -19.66 -12.60
CA LEU A 232 -21.49 -20.67 -13.23
C LEU A 232 -21.28 -22.06 -12.60
N PRO A 233 -22.35 -22.71 -12.08
CA PRO A 233 -22.24 -24.05 -11.51
C PRO A 233 -21.81 -25.06 -12.57
N GLY A 234 -21.07 -26.11 -12.17
CA GLY A 234 -20.62 -27.18 -13.06
C GLY A 234 -21.76 -27.83 -13.86
N SER A 235 -22.96 -27.86 -13.29
CA SER A 235 -24.20 -28.36 -13.89
C SER A 235 -24.91 -27.40 -14.85
N ALA A 236 -24.38 -26.20 -15.08
CA ALA A 236 -24.96 -25.25 -16.02
C ALA A 236 -24.99 -25.82 -17.45
N ASP A 237 -26.09 -25.54 -18.16
CA ASP A 237 -26.27 -25.83 -19.58
C ASP A 237 -25.04 -25.45 -20.43
N GLU A 238 -24.61 -26.35 -21.31
CA GLU A 238 -23.40 -26.19 -22.12
C GLU A 238 -23.48 -24.94 -23.02
N GLY A 239 -24.65 -24.68 -23.60
CA GLY A 239 -24.89 -23.49 -24.44
C GLY A 239 -24.76 -22.19 -23.65
N LEU A 240 -25.33 -22.14 -22.44
CA LEU A 240 -25.17 -21.00 -21.53
C LEU A 240 -23.68 -20.80 -21.16
N ARG A 241 -22.98 -21.86 -20.76
CA ARG A 241 -21.55 -21.80 -20.40
C ARG A 241 -20.71 -21.30 -21.57
N ALA A 242 -20.94 -21.80 -22.78
CA ALA A 242 -20.24 -21.37 -23.98
C ALA A 242 -20.47 -19.88 -24.28
N ARG A 243 -21.72 -19.39 -24.18
CA ARG A 243 -22.03 -17.96 -24.34
C ARG A 243 -21.29 -17.10 -23.33
N VAL A 244 -21.39 -17.42 -22.04
CA VAL A 244 -20.74 -16.64 -20.97
C VAL A 244 -19.22 -16.67 -21.12
N ALA A 245 -18.64 -17.81 -21.51
CA ALA A 245 -17.21 -17.92 -21.79
C ALA A 245 -16.78 -17.05 -22.98
N ALA A 246 -17.56 -17.01 -24.06
CA ALA A 246 -17.28 -16.14 -25.21
C ALA A 246 -17.29 -14.65 -24.83
N GLN A 247 -18.28 -14.23 -24.03
CA GLN A 247 -18.36 -12.85 -23.53
C GLN A 247 -17.22 -12.49 -22.57
N ALA A 248 -16.84 -13.42 -21.68
CA ALA A 248 -15.71 -13.23 -20.77
C ALA A 248 -14.40 -13.06 -21.55
N SER A 249 -14.15 -13.92 -22.55
CA SER A 249 -12.99 -13.80 -23.44
C SER A 249 -12.99 -12.47 -24.20
N ALA A 250 -14.11 -12.06 -24.79
CA ALA A 250 -14.24 -10.77 -25.48
C ALA A 250 -13.91 -9.60 -24.54
N CYS A 251 -14.37 -9.66 -23.29
CA CYS A 251 -14.10 -8.66 -22.27
C CYS A 251 -12.61 -8.53 -21.96
N LEU A 252 -11.92 -9.66 -21.78
CA LEU A 252 -10.48 -9.70 -21.53
C LEU A 252 -9.69 -9.19 -22.75
N GLU A 253 -10.07 -9.59 -23.97
CA GLU A 253 -9.45 -9.11 -25.22
C GLU A 253 -9.63 -7.60 -25.42
N ARG A 254 -10.81 -7.05 -25.13
CA ARG A 254 -11.05 -5.60 -25.21
C ARG A 254 -10.16 -4.86 -24.21
N ARG A 255 -10.06 -5.32 -22.96
CA ARG A 255 -9.16 -4.71 -21.97
C ARG A 255 -7.70 -4.82 -22.40
N ARG A 256 -7.27 -5.97 -22.92
CA ARG A 256 -5.88 -6.15 -23.41
C ARG A 256 -5.56 -5.15 -24.51
N ARG A 257 -6.41 -5.04 -25.54
CA ARG A 257 -6.22 -4.09 -26.64
C ARG A 257 -6.16 -2.64 -26.14
N ALA A 258 -7.03 -2.26 -25.21
CA ALA A 258 -7.06 -0.92 -24.63
C ALA A 258 -5.76 -0.61 -23.87
N LEU A 259 -5.30 -1.52 -23.02
CA LEU A 259 -4.07 -1.34 -22.25
C LEU A 259 -2.82 -1.36 -23.13
N THR A 260 -2.74 -2.26 -24.13
CA THR A 260 -1.64 -2.26 -25.11
C THR A 260 -1.59 -0.93 -25.84
N SER A 261 -2.72 -0.44 -26.34
CA SER A 261 -2.78 0.85 -27.02
C SER A 261 -2.39 2.03 -26.13
N ARG A 262 -2.70 1.98 -24.83
CA ARG A 262 -2.26 2.98 -23.84
C ARG A 262 -0.75 2.91 -23.63
N LEU A 263 -0.20 1.71 -23.44
CA LEU A 263 1.25 1.51 -23.27
C LEU A 263 2.05 1.91 -24.52
N ASP A 264 1.51 1.70 -25.72
CA ASP A 264 2.16 2.13 -26.96
C ASP A 264 2.27 3.66 -27.04
N ARG A 265 1.29 4.40 -26.48
CA ARG A 265 1.31 5.87 -26.40
C ARG A 265 2.20 6.38 -25.27
N GLU A 266 2.20 5.67 -24.14
CA GLU A 266 2.96 6.00 -22.94
C GLU A 266 3.82 4.80 -22.49
N PRO A 267 4.96 4.53 -23.16
CA PRO A 267 5.74 3.30 -22.95
C PRO A 267 6.37 3.15 -21.56
N ARG A 268 6.23 4.16 -20.70
CA ARG A 268 6.73 4.19 -19.32
C ARG A 268 5.62 4.26 -18.27
N ASP A 269 4.36 4.10 -18.67
CA ASP A 269 3.24 4.04 -17.74
C ASP A 269 3.30 2.73 -16.92
N ARG A 270 3.80 2.86 -15.68
CA ARG A 270 3.94 1.78 -14.71
C ARG A 270 2.63 1.06 -14.44
N ALA A 271 1.53 1.80 -14.29
CA ALA A 271 0.26 1.21 -13.95
C ALA A 271 -0.28 0.37 -15.13
N THR A 272 -0.18 0.89 -16.35
CA THR A 272 -0.61 0.16 -17.56
C THR A 272 0.24 -1.09 -17.79
N PHE A 273 1.55 -1.01 -17.55
CA PHE A 273 2.44 -2.17 -17.61
C PHE A 273 2.03 -3.28 -16.63
N LEU A 274 1.76 -2.93 -15.37
CA LEU A 274 1.31 -3.89 -14.34
C LEU A 274 -0.04 -4.51 -14.71
N ALA A 275 -1.00 -3.69 -15.13
CA ALA A 275 -2.33 -4.15 -15.55
C ALA A 275 -2.25 -5.18 -16.71
N LEU A 276 -1.35 -4.97 -17.68
CA LEU A 276 -1.13 -5.94 -18.76
C LEU A 276 -0.47 -7.22 -18.28
N ALA A 277 0.49 -7.14 -17.35
CA ALA A 277 1.16 -8.31 -16.78
C ALA A 277 0.19 -9.19 -15.98
N ASP A 278 -0.79 -8.57 -15.32
CA ASP A 278 -1.83 -9.28 -14.56
C ASP A 278 -2.90 -9.90 -15.47
N LEU A 279 -3.27 -9.20 -16.55
CA LEU A 279 -4.31 -9.65 -17.50
C LEU A 279 -3.86 -10.81 -18.40
N ASP A 280 -2.58 -10.85 -18.77
CA ASP A 280 -2.04 -11.85 -19.69
C ASP A 280 -0.86 -12.60 -19.06
N PRO A 281 -1.13 -13.65 -18.25
CA PRO A 281 -0.09 -14.46 -17.67
C PRO A 281 0.81 -15.16 -18.70
N GLY A 282 0.36 -15.35 -19.94
CA GLY A 282 1.15 -16.04 -20.97
C GLY A 282 2.33 -15.22 -21.47
N ASP A 283 2.15 -13.92 -21.70
CA ASP A 283 3.21 -13.00 -22.17
C ASP A 283 3.91 -12.23 -21.02
N ALA A 284 3.42 -12.34 -19.78
CA ALA A 284 3.94 -11.50 -18.70
C ALA A 284 5.45 -11.68 -18.48
N ASP A 285 5.97 -12.91 -18.53
CA ASP A 285 7.41 -13.17 -18.34
C ASP A 285 8.26 -12.50 -19.43
N GLY A 286 7.83 -12.56 -20.69
CA GLY A 286 8.48 -11.85 -21.79
C GLY A 286 8.46 -10.33 -21.60
N ARG A 287 7.36 -9.80 -21.05
CA ARG A 287 7.20 -8.36 -20.75
C ARG A 287 8.06 -7.90 -19.58
N LEU A 288 8.11 -8.68 -18.49
CA LEU A 288 8.98 -8.44 -17.34
C LEU A 288 10.45 -8.47 -17.77
N ALA A 289 10.86 -9.47 -18.54
CA ALA A 289 12.23 -9.58 -19.06
C ALA A 289 12.62 -8.36 -19.90
N ARG A 290 11.73 -7.88 -20.79
CA ARG A 290 11.95 -6.66 -21.57
C ARG A 290 12.12 -5.42 -20.68
N ALA A 291 11.30 -5.26 -19.64
CA ALA A 291 11.44 -4.15 -18.69
C ALA A 291 12.80 -4.19 -17.96
N LEU A 292 13.26 -5.38 -17.50
CA LEU A 292 14.57 -5.53 -16.87
C LEU A 292 15.76 -5.30 -17.81
N GLN A 293 15.56 -5.44 -19.13
CA GLN A 293 16.58 -5.17 -20.15
C GLN A 293 16.58 -3.70 -20.61
N GLY A 294 15.45 -3.01 -20.45
CA GLY A 294 15.24 -1.62 -20.84
C GLY A 294 15.90 -0.59 -19.91
N PRO A 295 15.56 0.71 -20.07
CA PRO A 295 16.01 1.77 -19.18
C PRO A 295 15.68 1.49 -17.71
N LEU A 296 16.55 1.94 -16.80
CA LEU A 296 16.34 1.80 -15.36
C LEU A 296 15.38 2.88 -14.87
N ASP A 297 14.09 2.57 -14.87
CA ASP A 297 13.02 3.48 -14.51
C ASP A 297 11.93 2.79 -13.65
N GLY A 298 10.76 3.42 -13.51
CA GLY A 298 9.63 2.86 -12.77
C GLY A 298 9.14 1.51 -13.29
N LEU A 299 9.33 1.17 -14.57
CA LEU A 299 8.97 -0.15 -15.11
C LEU A 299 9.93 -1.24 -14.62
N THR A 300 11.21 -0.91 -14.43
CA THR A 300 12.16 -1.84 -13.82
C THR A 300 11.75 -2.17 -12.39
N VAL A 301 11.33 -1.16 -11.60
CA VAL A 301 10.81 -1.37 -10.24
C VAL A 301 9.58 -2.28 -10.26
N ALA A 302 8.57 -1.94 -11.07
CA ALA A 302 7.37 -2.75 -11.22
C ALA A 302 7.68 -4.19 -11.66
N ALA A 303 8.62 -4.37 -12.59
CA ALA A 303 8.99 -5.72 -13.01
C ALA A 303 9.61 -6.53 -11.86
N LEU A 304 10.52 -5.94 -11.08
CA LEU A 304 11.12 -6.59 -9.92
C LEU A 304 10.08 -6.92 -8.83
N GLU A 305 9.06 -6.08 -8.65
CA GLU A 305 7.96 -6.32 -7.69
C GLU A 305 7.08 -7.52 -8.07
N ARG A 306 6.95 -7.85 -9.38
CA ARG A 306 6.11 -8.96 -9.86
C ARG A 306 6.84 -10.31 -9.98
N ILE A 307 8.17 -10.33 -10.10
CA ILE A 307 8.97 -11.57 -10.19
C ILE A 307 8.74 -12.55 -9.01
N PRO A 308 8.60 -12.12 -7.74
CA PRO A 308 8.44 -13.04 -6.61
C PRO A 308 7.26 -14.02 -6.75
N GLU A 309 6.20 -13.62 -7.47
CA GLU A 309 4.98 -14.42 -7.67
C GLU A 309 5.11 -15.46 -8.79
N ARG A 310 6.10 -15.28 -9.67
CA ARG A 310 6.18 -16.00 -10.96
C ARG A 310 7.49 -16.77 -11.13
N GLY A 311 8.50 -16.46 -10.33
CA GLY A 311 9.88 -16.77 -10.64
C GLY A 311 10.57 -17.78 -9.72
N GLY A 312 11.41 -18.60 -10.34
CA GLY A 312 12.49 -19.33 -9.68
C GLY A 312 13.86 -18.71 -10.00
N PRO A 313 14.97 -19.44 -9.76
CA PRO A 313 16.33 -18.97 -10.02
C PRO A 313 16.66 -18.57 -11.46
N SER A 314 15.77 -18.83 -12.43
CA SER A 314 15.91 -18.43 -13.84
C SER A 314 16.00 -16.92 -14.05
N TRP A 315 15.50 -16.11 -13.10
CA TRP A 315 15.57 -14.64 -13.17
C TRP A 315 16.91 -14.05 -12.73
N LEU A 316 17.77 -14.84 -12.06
CA LEU A 316 19.05 -14.36 -11.53
C LEU A 316 19.94 -13.66 -12.59
N PRO A 317 20.09 -14.15 -13.83
CA PRO A 317 20.86 -13.45 -14.85
C PRO A 317 20.30 -12.05 -15.18
N ALA A 318 18.97 -11.92 -15.30
CA ALA A 318 18.33 -10.63 -15.59
C ALA A 318 18.48 -9.65 -14.43
N ILE A 319 18.28 -10.12 -13.18
CA ILE A 319 18.46 -9.31 -11.97
C ILE A 319 19.92 -8.83 -11.84
N ARG A 320 20.90 -9.69 -12.14
CA ARG A 320 22.31 -9.30 -12.20
C ARG A 320 22.58 -8.25 -13.26
N GLY A 321 21.94 -8.40 -14.43
CA GLY A 321 22.00 -7.41 -15.51
C GLY A 321 21.48 -6.04 -15.08
N VAL A 322 20.41 -6.00 -14.29
CA VAL A 322 19.90 -4.75 -13.68
C VAL A 322 20.91 -4.16 -12.70
N LEU A 323 21.38 -4.94 -11.74
CA LEU A 323 22.35 -4.48 -10.72
C LEU A 323 23.67 -3.99 -11.33
N GLY A 324 24.13 -4.63 -12.41
CA GLY A 324 25.35 -4.24 -13.13
C GLY A 324 25.23 -2.91 -13.89
N ARG A 325 24.01 -2.45 -14.19
CA ARG A 325 23.73 -1.18 -14.87
C ARG A 325 23.38 -0.05 -13.90
N LEU A 326 23.11 -0.35 -12.63
CA LEU A 326 22.75 0.68 -11.65
C LEU A 326 23.89 1.66 -11.43
N PRO A 327 23.61 2.97 -11.41
CA PRO A 327 24.59 3.95 -10.98
C PRO A 327 24.93 3.75 -9.49
N ALA A 328 26.02 4.38 -9.07
CA ALA A 328 26.36 4.48 -7.64
C ALA A 328 25.40 5.39 -6.86
N ASP A 329 24.71 6.29 -7.56
CA ASP A 329 23.71 7.18 -7.00
C ASP A 329 22.54 6.38 -6.36
N ALA A 330 22.07 6.90 -5.22
CA ALA A 330 20.97 6.37 -4.43
C ALA A 330 19.66 7.13 -4.64
N SER A 331 19.60 8.07 -5.60
CA SER A 331 18.37 8.76 -5.97
C SER A 331 17.29 7.79 -6.47
N PRO A 332 16.00 8.11 -6.27
CA PRO A 332 14.92 7.38 -6.92
C PRO A 332 15.04 7.47 -8.46
N PRO A 333 14.77 6.39 -9.20
CA PRO A 333 14.25 5.09 -8.73
C PRO A 333 15.35 4.07 -8.38
N PHE A 334 16.64 4.42 -8.49
CA PHE A 334 17.75 3.46 -8.40
C PHE A 334 17.86 2.77 -7.03
N SER A 335 17.55 3.48 -5.95
CA SER A 335 17.48 2.89 -4.61
C SER A 335 16.42 1.79 -4.52
N ALA A 336 15.20 2.04 -4.99
CA ALA A 336 14.13 1.04 -5.03
C ALA A 336 14.48 -0.16 -5.93
N ILE A 337 15.09 0.09 -7.10
CA ILE A 337 15.59 -0.98 -7.98
C ILE A 337 16.62 -1.84 -7.25
N ARG A 338 17.59 -1.22 -6.57
CA ARG A 338 18.64 -1.93 -5.81
C ARG A 338 18.04 -2.78 -4.70
N GLN A 339 17.13 -2.23 -3.90
CA GLN A 339 16.48 -2.93 -2.80
C GLN A 339 15.71 -4.17 -3.31
N ASN A 340 14.85 -4.00 -4.31
CA ASN A 340 14.05 -5.09 -4.86
C ASN A 340 14.92 -6.17 -5.53
N ALA A 341 15.95 -5.78 -6.28
CA ALA A 341 16.89 -6.71 -6.88
C ALA A 341 17.67 -7.52 -5.83
N LEU A 342 18.11 -6.89 -4.74
CA LEU A 342 18.80 -7.57 -3.62
C LEU A 342 17.90 -8.60 -2.93
N ARG A 343 16.65 -8.23 -2.62
CA ARG A 343 15.66 -9.15 -2.04
C ARG A 343 15.45 -10.36 -2.93
N LEU A 344 15.35 -10.17 -4.25
CA LEU A 344 15.21 -11.26 -5.22
C LEU A 344 16.45 -12.13 -5.32
N LEU A 345 17.66 -11.55 -5.33
CA LEU A 345 18.91 -12.34 -5.30
C LEU A 345 18.95 -13.28 -4.10
N ILE A 346 18.59 -12.75 -2.91
CA ILE A 346 18.54 -13.53 -1.67
C ILE A 346 17.48 -14.62 -1.76
N ARG A 347 16.23 -14.26 -2.13
CA ARG A 347 15.11 -15.20 -2.27
C ARG A 347 15.40 -16.34 -3.24
N HIS A 348 16.13 -16.07 -4.32
CA HIS A 348 16.48 -17.06 -5.33
C HIS A 348 17.83 -17.74 -5.09
N GLY A 349 18.43 -17.59 -3.90
CA GLY A 349 19.61 -18.35 -3.48
C GLY A 349 20.90 -17.93 -4.19
N ALA A 350 21.07 -16.64 -4.50
CA ALA A 350 22.33 -16.14 -5.03
C ALA A 350 23.50 -16.42 -4.05
N PRO A 351 24.74 -16.62 -4.55
CA PRO A 351 25.89 -16.87 -3.68
C PRO A 351 26.11 -15.77 -2.64
N ALA A 352 26.39 -16.13 -1.39
CA ALA A 352 26.63 -15.18 -0.30
C ALA A 352 27.70 -14.12 -0.62
N ARG A 353 28.76 -14.48 -1.36
CA ARG A 353 29.79 -13.53 -1.80
C ARG A 353 29.23 -12.43 -2.70
N GLU A 354 28.27 -12.78 -3.56
CA GLU A 354 27.60 -11.84 -4.45
C GLU A 354 26.70 -10.89 -3.65
N ILE A 355 25.85 -11.43 -2.78
CA ILE A 355 24.97 -10.65 -1.90
C ILE A 355 25.79 -9.65 -1.07
N ARG A 356 26.88 -10.10 -0.44
CA ARG A 356 27.80 -9.26 0.34
C ARG A 356 28.37 -8.09 -0.48
N ARG A 357 28.80 -8.37 -1.72
CA ARG A 357 29.35 -7.34 -2.60
C ARG A 357 28.31 -6.28 -2.94
N GLU A 358 27.06 -6.68 -3.21
CA GLU A 358 26.01 -5.73 -3.57
C GLU A 358 25.46 -4.96 -2.37
N LEU A 359 25.35 -5.58 -1.19
CA LEU A 359 25.00 -4.89 0.06
C LEU A 359 26.01 -3.81 0.42
N ALA A 360 27.31 -4.07 0.25
CA ALA A 360 28.36 -3.10 0.55
C ALA A 360 28.28 -1.81 -0.31
N LYS A 361 27.63 -1.87 -1.48
CA LYS A 361 27.42 -0.71 -2.37
C LYS A 361 26.18 0.12 -2.03
N ALA A 362 25.34 -0.34 -1.11
CA ALA A 362 24.13 0.39 -0.76
C ALA A 362 24.46 1.74 -0.12
N ASP A 363 23.68 2.74 -0.47
CA ASP A 363 23.79 4.10 0.04
C ASP A 363 22.44 4.83 -0.04
N GLY A 364 22.36 6.04 0.52
CA GLY A 364 21.17 6.90 0.51
C GLY A 364 19.90 6.16 0.91
N LEU A 365 18.85 6.23 0.10
CA LEU A 365 17.55 5.60 0.39
C LEU A 365 17.58 4.05 0.36
N ALA A 366 18.66 3.42 -0.12
CA ALA A 366 18.78 1.96 -0.10
C ALA A 366 19.46 1.43 1.17
N LEU A 367 19.99 2.32 2.02
CA LEU A 367 20.92 1.96 3.08
C LEU A 367 20.25 1.26 4.27
N ASP A 368 19.04 1.65 4.64
CA ASP A 368 18.27 1.02 5.72
C ASP A 368 17.91 -0.43 5.39
N GLU A 369 17.31 -0.68 4.22
CA GLU A 369 16.96 -2.02 3.78
C GLU A 369 18.22 -2.89 3.61
N ALA A 370 19.33 -2.33 3.11
CA ALA A 370 20.58 -3.07 3.02
C ALA A 370 21.13 -3.44 4.41
N ALA A 371 21.00 -2.57 5.41
CA ALA A 371 21.39 -2.89 6.78
C ALA A 371 20.52 -4.01 7.37
N LEU A 372 19.21 -4.01 7.10
CA LEU A 372 18.29 -5.08 7.49
C LEU A 372 18.61 -6.42 6.81
N LEU A 373 18.78 -6.42 5.48
CA LEU A 373 19.17 -7.62 4.74
C LEU A 373 20.54 -8.15 5.17
N ALA A 374 21.47 -7.25 5.53
CA ALA A 374 22.75 -7.65 6.12
C ALA A 374 22.55 -8.29 7.49
N LEU A 375 21.73 -7.74 8.38
CA LEU A 375 21.40 -8.39 9.66
C LEU A 375 20.87 -9.81 9.48
N GLU A 376 20.06 -10.03 8.44
CA GLU A 376 19.42 -11.33 8.16
C GLU A 376 20.37 -12.35 7.50
N HIS A 377 21.19 -11.91 6.54
CA HIS A 377 21.88 -12.80 5.60
C HIS A 377 23.40 -12.64 5.56
N ALA A 378 23.92 -11.50 6.00
CA ALA A 378 25.34 -11.21 6.10
C ALA A 378 25.62 -10.38 7.37
N PRO A 379 25.48 -10.97 8.58
CA PRO A 379 25.64 -10.25 9.86
C PRO A 379 26.98 -9.51 9.92
N ASP A 380 27.98 -10.18 9.37
CA ASP A 380 28.83 -9.66 8.33
C ASP A 380 29.16 -8.16 8.26
N LEU A 381 28.28 -7.55 7.50
CA LEU A 381 28.33 -6.21 7.01
C LEU A 381 27.29 -5.35 7.75
N SER A 382 26.49 -5.96 8.63
CA SER A 382 25.38 -5.30 9.29
C SER A 382 25.84 -4.11 10.11
N LEU A 383 26.84 -4.26 10.99
CA LEU A 383 27.27 -3.19 11.88
C LEU A 383 27.86 -1.98 11.12
N PRO A 384 28.75 -2.15 10.12
CA PRO A 384 29.18 -1.03 9.27
C PRO A 384 28.00 -0.32 8.57
N LEU A 385 27.02 -1.06 8.06
CA LEU A 385 25.85 -0.48 7.39
C LEU A 385 24.92 0.23 8.37
N ILE A 386 24.66 -0.35 9.54
CA ILE A 386 23.87 0.26 10.63
C ILE A 386 24.49 1.58 11.07
N ARG A 387 25.81 1.62 11.30
CA ARG A 387 26.51 2.84 11.69
C ARG A 387 26.38 3.95 10.66
N ARG A 388 26.50 3.60 9.37
CA ARG A 388 26.28 4.55 8.26
C ARG A 388 24.82 5.00 8.23
N ALA A 389 23.86 4.09 8.38
CA ALA A 389 22.44 4.39 8.31
C ALA A 389 21.97 5.31 9.44
N LEU A 390 22.42 5.07 10.67
CA LEU A 390 22.14 5.93 11.83
C LEU A 390 22.69 7.36 11.69
N ARG A 391 23.70 7.54 10.83
CA ARG A 391 24.32 8.85 10.51
C ARG A 391 23.89 9.39 9.15
N SER A 392 22.87 8.78 8.53
CA SER A 392 22.38 9.19 7.23
C SER A 392 21.80 10.61 7.32
N PRO A 393 22.03 11.47 6.31
CA PRO A 393 21.33 12.75 6.22
C PRO A 393 19.84 12.59 5.93
N ILE A 394 19.38 11.38 5.59
CA ILE A 394 17.99 11.06 5.27
C ILE A 394 17.28 10.60 6.54
N PRO A 395 16.30 11.37 7.07
CA PRO A 395 15.64 11.04 8.33
C PRO A 395 14.97 9.67 8.33
N TYR A 396 14.28 9.30 7.26
CA TYR A 396 13.63 7.99 7.13
C TYR A 396 14.60 6.81 7.34
N VAL A 397 15.82 6.90 6.78
CA VAL A 397 16.86 5.85 6.95
C VAL A 397 17.29 5.75 8.42
N ARG A 398 17.48 6.89 9.10
CA ARG A 398 17.79 6.91 10.53
C ARG A 398 16.64 6.32 11.35
N MET A 399 15.40 6.72 11.07
CA MET A 399 14.20 6.26 11.77
C MET A 399 14.05 4.74 11.69
N THR A 400 14.14 4.16 10.48
CA THR A 400 14.04 2.71 10.26
C THR A 400 15.08 1.94 11.07
N ILE A 401 16.33 2.38 11.05
CA ILE A 401 17.41 1.69 11.76
C ILE A 401 17.37 1.94 13.27
N ALA A 402 16.99 3.13 13.72
CA ALA A 402 16.78 3.41 15.13
C ALA A 402 15.66 2.53 15.72
N ALA A 403 14.52 2.43 15.03
CA ALA A 403 13.42 1.52 15.38
C ALA A 403 13.88 0.05 15.43
N THR A 404 14.69 -0.37 14.44
CA THR A 404 15.28 -1.72 14.41
C THR A 404 16.17 -1.97 15.64
N MET A 405 17.02 -1.01 16.01
CA MET A 405 17.91 -1.13 17.17
C MET A 405 17.14 -1.18 18.50
N ALA A 406 16.02 -0.44 18.59
CA ALA A 406 15.11 -0.48 19.72
C ALA A 406 14.38 -1.83 19.84
N LEU A 407 13.98 -2.46 18.72
CA LEU A 407 13.39 -3.80 18.74
C LEU A 407 14.39 -4.89 19.15
N ILE A 408 15.64 -4.78 18.70
CA ILE A 408 16.71 -5.71 19.09
C ILE A 408 17.04 -5.57 20.58
N ASP A 409 17.12 -4.34 21.08
CA ASP A 409 17.36 -3.98 22.48
C ASP A 409 18.43 -4.84 23.18
N ARG A 410 19.63 -4.86 22.58
CA ARG A 410 20.82 -5.52 23.14
C ARG A 410 21.86 -4.47 23.54
N PRO A 411 22.81 -4.79 24.44
CA PRO A 411 23.82 -3.83 24.85
C PRO A 411 24.56 -3.16 23.69
N TRP A 412 24.93 -3.92 22.65
CA TRP A 412 25.59 -3.35 21.47
C TRP A 412 24.67 -2.42 20.68
N SER A 413 23.38 -2.72 20.51
CA SER A 413 22.46 -1.86 19.73
C SER A 413 22.23 -0.55 20.45
N ARG A 414 22.06 -0.59 21.78
CA ARG A 414 21.99 0.60 22.64
C ARG A 414 23.28 1.43 22.56
N ASN A 415 24.44 0.79 22.59
CA ASN A 415 25.72 1.49 22.47
C ASN A 415 25.86 2.23 21.14
N GLU A 416 25.37 1.67 20.03
CA GLU A 416 25.38 2.35 18.73
C GLU A 416 24.43 3.57 18.71
N LEU A 417 23.25 3.48 19.33
CA LEU A 417 22.34 4.63 19.48
C LEU A 417 22.96 5.73 20.36
N VAL A 418 23.54 5.36 21.50
CA VAL A 418 24.24 6.30 22.40
C VAL A 418 25.47 6.92 21.73
N ALA A 419 26.18 6.19 20.88
CA ALA A 419 27.30 6.74 20.13
C ALA A 419 26.87 7.91 19.24
N VAL A 420 25.72 7.82 18.57
CA VAL A 420 25.16 8.94 17.78
C VAL A 420 24.89 10.15 18.67
N LEU A 421 24.30 9.96 19.85
CA LEU A 421 24.05 11.06 20.79
C LEU A 421 25.34 11.74 21.26
N ARG A 422 26.43 10.98 21.43
CA ARG A 422 27.73 11.55 21.82
C ARG A 422 28.43 12.32 20.70
N GLU A 423 28.09 12.02 19.46
CA GLU A 423 28.73 12.57 18.26
C GLU A 423 27.99 13.80 17.70
N SER A 424 26.78 14.10 18.18
CA SER A 424 25.93 15.16 17.63
C SER A 424 25.27 15.98 18.72
N ASP A 425 25.29 17.30 18.52
CA ASP A 425 24.52 18.32 19.24
C ASP A 425 23.29 18.79 18.44
N ASP A 426 23.10 18.27 17.21
CA ASP A 426 21.98 18.62 16.35
C ASP A 426 20.73 17.82 16.71
N HIS A 427 19.65 18.54 17.07
CA HIS A 427 18.39 17.93 17.46
C HIS A 427 17.78 17.02 16.40
N THR A 428 17.97 17.32 15.12
CA THR A 428 17.39 16.57 13.99
C THR A 428 18.18 15.30 13.72
N ALA A 429 19.50 15.33 13.85
CA ALA A 429 20.37 14.17 13.68
C ALA A 429 20.25 13.19 14.86
N ALA A 430 20.00 13.69 16.08
CA ALA A 430 19.86 12.89 17.28
C ALA A 430 18.44 12.39 17.57
N ALA A 431 17.40 12.96 16.94
CA ALA A 431 15.99 12.74 17.26
C ALA A 431 15.59 11.27 17.34
N GLU A 432 15.86 10.51 16.28
CA GLU A 432 15.40 9.14 16.16
C GLU A 432 16.09 8.22 17.18
N CYS A 433 17.37 8.47 17.47
CA CYS A 433 18.13 7.70 18.45
C CYS A 433 17.64 7.95 19.88
N ARG A 434 17.30 9.21 20.22
CA ARG A 434 16.71 9.54 21.53
C ARG A 434 15.39 8.84 21.75
N VAL A 435 14.50 8.90 20.75
CA VAL A 435 13.20 8.22 20.78
C VAL A 435 13.39 6.70 20.91
N ALA A 436 14.24 6.09 20.08
CA ALA A 436 14.50 4.66 20.11
C ALA A 436 15.06 4.17 21.47
N LEU A 437 15.93 4.96 22.11
CA LEU A 437 16.43 4.66 23.45
C LEU A 437 15.35 4.76 24.53
N ARG A 438 14.35 5.63 24.34
CA ARG A 438 13.20 5.76 25.25
C ARG A 438 12.20 4.63 25.13
N GLU A 439 11.93 4.19 23.91
CA GLU A 439 11.05 3.04 23.62
C GLU A 439 11.69 1.70 24.00
N GLY A 440 13.02 1.63 24.11
CA GLY A 440 13.73 0.44 24.60
C GLY A 440 13.38 0.08 26.05
N THR A 441 13.65 -1.17 26.46
CA THR A 441 13.30 -1.63 27.82
C THR A 441 14.30 -1.19 28.88
N ASP A 442 15.53 -0.88 28.47
CA ASP A 442 16.68 -0.62 29.33
C ASP A 442 16.69 0.79 29.97
N PRO A 443 16.77 0.90 31.31
CA PRO A 443 16.81 2.20 31.98
C PRO A 443 18.05 3.06 31.69
N GLU A 444 19.20 2.47 31.35
CA GLU A 444 20.41 3.26 31.02
C GLU A 444 20.24 3.98 29.68
N GLY A 445 19.63 3.32 28.69
CA GLY A 445 19.28 3.95 27.43
C GLY A 445 18.39 5.19 27.59
N ARG A 446 17.31 5.07 28.39
CA ARG A 446 16.44 6.20 28.75
C ARG A 446 17.23 7.35 29.38
N ARG A 447 18.02 7.04 30.41
CA ARG A 447 18.87 8.05 31.08
C ARG A 447 19.83 8.74 30.13
N ALA A 448 20.41 8.03 29.15
CA ALA A 448 21.31 8.63 28.17
C ALA A 448 20.59 9.63 27.24
N ALA A 449 19.36 9.31 26.81
CA ALA A 449 18.55 10.23 26.01
C ALA A 449 18.13 11.47 26.82
N ASP A 450 17.72 11.28 28.08
CA ASP A 450 17.31 12.38 28.96
C ASP A 450 18.49 13.30 29.32
N ALA A 451 19.66 12.74 29.60
CA ALA A 451 20.88 13.51 29.85
C ALA A 451 21.33 14.30 28.61
N TRP A 452 21.10 13.77 27.41
CA TRP A 452 21.37 14.52 26.17
C TRP A 452 20.42 15.71 26.03
N ASP A 453 19.12 15.54 26.29
CA ASP A 453 18.13 16.63 26.21
C ASP A 453 18.40 17.72 27.26
N GLU A 454 18.86 17.35 28.46
CA GLU A 454 19.28 18.31 29.48
C GLU A 454 20.52 19.11 29.06
N ALA A 455 21.48 18.46 28.40
CA ALA A 455 22.70 19.11 27.90
C ALA A 455 22.48 20.00 26.67
N HIS A 456 21.41 19.74 25.90
CA HIS A 456 21.09 20.46 24.66
C HIS A 456 19.64 20.97 24.72
N PRO A 457 19.36 22.00 25.55
CA PRO A 457 18.02 22.55 25.64
C PRO A 457 17.62 23.19 24.31
N ARG A 458 16.39 22.89 23.86
CA ARG A 458 15.75 23.52 22.71
C ARG A 458 14.42 24.13 23.13
N GLU A 459 14.16 25.34 22.66
CA GLU A 459 12.82 25.93 22.70
C GLU A 459 12.02 25.43 21.49
N PRO A 460 10.90 24.70 21.69
CA PRO A 460 10.03 24.30 20.59
C PRO A 460 9.44 25.52 19.88
N GLU A 461 9.31 25.46 18.56
CA GLU A 461 8.65 26.56 17.83
C GLU A 461 7.18 26.65 18.22
N ALA A 462 6.72 27.82 18.68
CA ALA A 462 5.33 28.03 19.07
C ALA A 462 4.54 28.79 17.97
N GLY A 463 3.22 28.57 17.92
CA GLY A 463 2.31 29.28 17.03
C GLY A 463 1.62 28.39 15.99
N PRO A 464 0.76 29.00 15.13
CA PRO A 464 -0.03 28.27 14.14
C PRO A 464 0.80 27.78 12.94
N PHE A 465 2.01 28.33 12.75
CA PHE A 465 2.93 27.94 11.69
C PHE A 465 4.25 27.53 12.33
N ILE A 466 4.63 26.27 12.14
CA ILE A 466 5.92 25.72 12.57
C ILE A 466 6.69 25.26 11.34
N SER A 467 8.02 25.23 11.45
CA SER A 467 8.87 24.70 10.40
C SER A 467 8.62 23.20 10.18
N MET A 468 8.96 22.73 8.97
CA MET A 468 8.94 21.31 8.65
C MET A 468 9.85 20.51 9.61
N THR A 469 10.97 21.10 10.01
CA THR A 469 11.90 20.50 10.98
C THR A 469 11.25 20.31 12.34
N GLU A 470 10.58 21.34 12.88
CA GLU A 470 9.84 21.21 14.14
C GLU A 470 8.74 20.14 14.03
N MET A 471 7.98 20.14 12.93
CA MET A 471 6.95 19.13 12.72
C MET A 471 7.52 17.71 12.70
N MET A 472 8.65 17.49 12.02
CA MET A 472 9.33 16.20 12.00
C MET A 472 9.80 15.77 13.40
N LEU A 473 10.30 16.69 14.21
CA LEU A 473 10.72 16.41 15.58
C LEU A 473 9.55 16.02 16.48
N ARG A 474 8.41 16.71 16.37
CA ARG A 474 7.19 16.36 17.10
C ARG A 474 6.64 15.00 16.70
N ASN A 475 6.69 14.68 15.41
CA ASN A 475 6.16 13.42 14.89
C ASN A 475 7.13 12.24 15.09
N CYS A 476 8.40 12.50 15.39
CA CYS A 476 9.46 11.49 15.47
C CYS A 476 9.09 10.32 16.38
N GLU A 477 8.53 10.59 17.56
CA GLU A 477 8.07 9.54 18.49
C GLU A 477 7.06 8.60 17.84
N SER A 478 5.97 9.18 17.32
CA SER A 478 4.90 8.41 16.68
C SER A 478 5.41 7.61 15.47
N SER A 479 6.32 8.18 14.69
CA SER A 479 6.84 7.53 13.49
C SER A 479 7.83 6.40 13.80
N VAL A 480 8.69 6.55 14.82
CA VAL A 480 9.55 5.45 15.29
C VAL A 480 8.71 4.31 15.84
N ARG A 481 7.68 4.59 16.65
CA ARG A 481 6.77 3.56 17.18
C ARG A 481 6.04 2.82 16.06
N HIS A 482 5.53 3.55 15.08
CA HIS A 482 4.91 2.95 13.90
C HIS A 482 5.87 2.04 13.12
N LEU A 483 7.12 2.46 12.96
CA LEU A 483 8.15 1.62 12.33
C LEU A 483 8.51 0.40 13.19
N MET A 484 8.54 0.53 14.52
CA MET A 484 8.74 -0.61 15.41
C MET A 484 7.61 -1.64 15.27
N GLU A 485 6.35 -1.21 15.22
CA GLU A 485 5.21 -2.09 14.96
C GLU A 485 5.32 -2.77 13.59
N THR A 486 5.65 -2.01 12.54
CA THR A 486 5.79 -2.52 11.17
C THR A 486 6.94 -3.51 11.02
N LEU A 487 8.06 -3.28 11.72
CA LEU A 487 9.27 -4.11 11.63
C LEU A 487 9.28 -5.24 12.64
N HIS A 488 8.32 -5.28 13.58
CA HIS A 488 8.29 -6.20 14.71
C HIS A 488 8.53 -7.65 14.29
N ASP A 489 7.71 -8.18 13.39
CA ASP A 489 7.75 -9.58 13.00
C ASP A 489 8.99 -9.95 12.19
N ARG A 490 9.58 -8.97 11.49
CA ARG A 490 10.83 -9.15 10.73
C ARG A 490 12.05 -9.16 11.66
N VAL A 491 12.09 -8.23 12.61
CA VAL A 491 13.30 -7.95 13.41
C VAL A 491 13.34 -8.77 14.69
N LEU A 492 12.22 -9.02 15.36
CA LEU A 492 12.19 -9.71 16.64
C LEU A 492 12.83 -11.12 16.58
N PRO A 493 12.61 -11.94 15.53
CA PRO A 493 13.32 -13.22 15.39
C PRO A 493 14.84 -13.08 15.33
N LEU A 494 15.36 -11.95 14.86
CA LEU A 494 16.80 -11.68 14.76
C LEU A 494 17.42 -11.44 16.14
N ARG A 495 16.65 -10.98 17.13
CA ARG A 495 17.13 -10.70 18.51
C ARG A 495 17.81 -11.88 19.18
N GLY A 496 17.41 -13.12 18.85
CA GLY A 496 18.03 -14.35 19.34
C GLY A 496 19.27 -14.80 18.55
N HIS A 497 19.43 -14.30 17.32
CA HIS A 497 20.47 -14.70 16.39
C HIS A 497 21.64 -13.71 16.36
N VAL A 498 21.41 -12.45 16.75
CA VAL A 498 22.49 -11.47 16.90
C VAL A 498 23.15 -11.64 18.27
N PRO A 499 24.45 -12.02 18.33
CA PRO A 499 25.13 -12.29 19.59
C PRO A 499 25.31 -11.04 20.46
N GLU A 500 25.57 -11.24 21.75
CA GLU A 500 25.69 -10.17 22.76
C GLU A 500 26.85 -9.20 22.49
N SER A 501 27.86 -9.61 21.71
CA SER A 501 29.00 -8.77 21.34
C SER A 501 29.35 -8.88 19.85
N PRO A 502 29.56 -7.75 19.15
CA PRO A 502 30.08 -7.71 17.78
C PRO A 502 31.51 -8.22 17.62
N ALA A 503 32.19 -8.71 18.66
CA ALA A 503 33.52 -9.31 18.55
C ALA A 503 33.47 -10.85 18.40
N GLY A 504 32.41 -11.52 18.88
CA GLY A 504 32.28 -13.00 18.85
C GLY A 504 31.47 -13.58 17.69
N TRP A 505 30.87 -12.69 16.90
CA TRP A 505 29.91 -12.98 15.83
C TRP A 505 30.44 -13.87 14.69
N TRP A 506 31.69 -13.67 14.24
CA TRP A 506 32.27 -14.47 13.16
C TRP A 506 32.42 -15.96 13.50
N THR A 507 32.85 -16.27 14.71
CA THR A 507 33.23 -17.64 15.09
C THR A 507 32.01 -18.52 15.35
N LYS A 508 30.94 -17.96 15.95
CA LYS A 508 29.69 -18.69 16.23
C LYS A 508 28.78 -18.80 15.00
N ALA A 509 28.59 -17.73 14.22
CA ALA A 509 27.72 -17.77 13.04
C ALA A 509 28.24 -18.74 11.97
N MET A 510 29.56 -18.78 11.74
CA MET A 510 30.17 -19.74 10.81
C MET A 510 30.07 -21.19 11.28
N ALA A 511 30.06 -21.44 12.59
CA ALA A 511 29.88 -22.79 13.14
C ALA A 511 28.43 -23.29 12.98
N GLU A 512 27.45 -22.40 13.18
CA GLU A 512 26.02 -22.70 13.06
C GLU A 512 25.60 -22.89 11.59
N ILE A 513 26.07 -22.03 10.68
CA ILE A 513 25.82 -22.14 9.24
C ILE A 513 26.46 -23.42 8.66
N ARG A 514 27.68 -23.79 9.10
CA ARG A 514 28.33 -25.07 8.74
C ARG A 514 27.57 -26.30 9.23
N ARG A 515 26.77 -26.19 10.30
CA ARG A 515 25.92 -27.28 10.79
C ARG A 515 24.63 -27.46 9.98
N ARG A 516 24.11 -26.39 9.37
CA ARG A 516 22.82 -26.40 8.65
C ARG A 516 22.94 -26.62 7.14
N LEU A 517 24.14 -26.47 6.57
CA LEU A 517 24.37 -26.85 5.18
C LEU A 517 24.40 -28.38 5.05
N PRO A 518 23.60 -28.99 4.15
CA PRO A 518 23.69 -30.42 3.88
C PRO A 518 25.12 -30.74 3.44
N ARG A 519 25.77 -31.68 4.14
CA ARG A 519 27.07 -32.20 3.74
C ARG A 519 26.90 -32.78 2.34
N ARG A 520 27.56 -32.18 1.34
CA ARG A 520 27.63 -32.78 0.01
C ARG A 520 28.32 -34.15 0.16
N PRO A 521 27.81 -35.20 -0.51
CA PRO A 521 28.50 -36.49 -0.58
C PRO A 521 29.87 -36.36 -1.24
#